data_AF-A0A7X3WFU1-F1
#
_entry.id   AF-A0A7X3WFU1-F1
#
_cell.length_a   1.000
_cell.length_b   1.000
_cell.length_c   1.000
_cell.angle_alpha   90.00
_cell.angle_beta   90.00
_cell.angle_gamma   90.00
#
_symmetry.space_group_name_H-M   'P 1'
#
loop_
_entity.id
_entity.type
_entity.pdbx_description
1 polymer ?
#
loop_
_entity_poly.entity_id
_entity_poly.type
_entity_poly.pdbx_seq_one_letter_code
_entity_poly.pdbx_strand_id
1 'polypeptide(L)'
;MNIINFLNKNDGAIIAIATLVLVCITLWYVIETMRMRRTTQEMLRVSNTPEIQVSLSIERGTFDLQSLDLCIENIGTGFAYDVEFTGTITSFSPRDEDITLGEYDLIKNGVSHFGSGKRYHIPLLWPYREEDLPAEPYTMDVTYKDSTKKEKEGKFLLDFRKVEDFSPPGDPSLDRIAGSLRNIDRTLQRAESVQRSNRWSQ
;
A
#
# COMPACT_ATOMS: atom_id res chain seq x y z
N MET A 1 12.53 31.57 65.76
CA MET A 1 13.99 31.57 65.56
C MET A 1 14.66 30.18 65.71
N ASN A 2 13.95 29.12 66.14
CA ASN A 2 14.55 27.80 66.40
C ASN A 2 14.66 26.85 65.18
N ILE A 3 13.75 26.94 64.21
CA ILE A 3 13.76 26.05 63.03
C ILE A 3 14.97 26.31 62.12
N ILE A 4 15.30 27.57 61.90
CA ILE A 4 16.43 27.97 61.02
C ILE A 4 17.77 27.52 61.61
N ASN A 5 17.95 27.62 62.94
CA ASN A 5 19.16 27.11 63.60
C ASN A 5 19.24 25.57 63.61
N PHE A 6 18.09 24.87 63.70
CA PHE A 6 18.05 23.42 63.61
C PHE A 6 18.40 22.92 62.20
N LEU A 7 17.90 23.60 61.17
CA LEU A 7 18.24 23.37 59.76
C LEU A 7 19.74 23.58 59.51
N ASN A 8 20.29 24.73 59.90
CA ASN A 8 21.72 25.02 59.70
C ASN A 8 22.66 24.06 60.44
N LYS A 9 22.26 23.55 61.60
CA LYS A 9 23.07 22.60 62.37
C LYS A 9 23.08 21.19 61.77
N ASN A 10 22.04 20.82 61.01
CA ASN A 10 21.87 19.49 60.43
C ASN A 10 21.82 19.51 58.89
N ASP A 11 22.26 20.60 58.27
CA ASP A 11 22.08 20.86 56.83
C ASP A 11 22.64 19.72 55.96
N GLY A 12 23.83 19.22 56.29
CA GLY A 12 24.43 18.08 55.59
C GLY A 12 23.60 16.79 55.66
N ALA A 13 22.91 16.52 56.78
CA ALA A 13 22.05 15.35 56.92
C ALA A 13 20.77 15.49 56.09
N ILE A 14 20.21 16.70 56.03
CA ILE A 14 19.00 17.00 55.24
C ILE A 14 19.30 16.88 53.74
N ILE A 15 20.44 17.41 53.30
CA ILE A 15 20.90 17.28 51.91
C ILE A 15 21.14 15.81 51.54
N ALA A 16 21.74 15.03 52.43
CA ALA A 16 21.96 13.60 52.20
C ALA A 16 20.63 12.83 52.02
N ILE A 17 19.64 13.08 52.88
CA ILE A 17 18.31 12.47 52.78
C ILE A 17 17.61 12.92 51.49
N ALA A 18 17.64 14.21 51.16
CA ALA A 18 17.03 14.73 49.94
C ALA A 18 17.66 14.12 48.68
N THR A 19 18.99 13.96 48.67
CA THR A 19 19.73 13.32 47.57
C THR A 19 19.35 11.85 47.45
N LEU A 20 19.23 11.13 48.57
CA LEU A 20 18.83 9.73 48.58
C LEU A 20 17.41 9.55 48.02
N VAL A 21 16.47 10.40 48.42
CA VAL A 21 15.10 10.42 47.87
C VAL A 21 15.12 10.71 46.36
N LEU A 22 15.90 11.70 45.93
CA LEU A 22 16.04 12.04 44.51
C LEU A 22 16.60 10.86 43.70
N VAL A 23 17.58 10.14 44.23
CA VAL A 23 18.16 8.94 43.59
C VAL A 23 17.09 7.85 43.47
N CYS A 24 16.29 7.60 44.50
CA CYS A 24 15.19 6.63 44.44
C CYS A 24 14.14 6.99 43.37
N ILE A 25 13.74 8.27 43.29
CA ILE A 25 12.81 8.76 42.27
C ILE A 25 13.41 8.58 40.87
N THR A 26 14.70 8.89 40.71
CA THR A 26 15.40 8.76 39.42
C THR A 26 15.47 7.30 38.98
N LEU A 27 15.77 6.37 39.90
CA LEU A 27 15.77 4.94 39.63
C LEU A 27 14.38 4.44 39.20
N TRP A 28 13.33 4.88 39.89
CA TRP A 28 11.96 4.56 39.52
C TRP A 28 11.62 5.04 38.10
N TYR A 29 11.96 6.29 37.79
CA TYR A 29 11.75 6.87 36.46
C TYR A 29 12.50 6.10 35.36
N VAL A 30 13.74 5.67 35.63
CA VAL A 30 14.52 4.86 34.69
C VAL A 30 13.83 3.52 34.41
N ILE A 31 13.28 2.85 35.44
CA ILE A 31 12.57 1.58 35.29
C ILE A 31 11.32 1.75 34.42
N GLU A 32 10.51 2.78 34.68
CA GLU A 32 9.33 3.07 33.87
C GLU A 32 9.69 3.40 32.42
N THR A 33 10.76 4.18 32.21
CA THR A 33 11.26 4.50 30.87
C THR A 33 11.70 3.24 30.12
N MET A 34 12.34 2.29 30.81
CA MET A 34 12.72 1.00 30.20
C MET A 34 11.50 0.18 29.83
N ARG A 35 10.45 0.15 30.67
CA ARG A 35 9.21 -0.57 30.38
C ARG A 35 8.48 0.03 29.18
N MET A 36 8.33 1.36 29.14
CA MET A 36 7.70 2.08 28.04
C MET A 36 8.40 1.78 26.70
N ARG A 37 9.74 1.80 26.67
CA ARG A 37 10.51 1.48 25.47
C ARG A 37 10.24 0.08 24.94
N ARG A 38 10.07 -0.93 25.81
CA ARG A 38 9.73 -2.29 25.39
C ARG A 38 8.37 -2.34 24.71
N THR A 39 7.37 -1.72 25.32
CA THR A 39 6.02 -1.64 24.76
C THR A 39 5.98 -0.89 23.42
N THR A 40 6.73 0.21 23.28
CA THR A 40 6.85 0.92 22.00
C THR A 40 7.50 0.04 20.93
N GLN A 41 8.53 -0.73 21.27
CA GLN A 41 9.15 -1.65 20.33
C GLN A 41 8.20 -2.77 19.88
N GLU A 42 7.38 -3.29 20.79
CA GLU A 42 6.36 -4.30 20.46
C GLU A 42 5.27 -3.72 19.55
N MET A 43 4.77 -2.53 19.83
CA MET A 43 3.81 -1.83 18.97
C MET A 43 4.39 -1.60 17.58
N LEU A 44 5.65 -1.16 17.47
CA LEU A 44 6.32 -0.97 16.19
C LEU A 44 6.53 -2.28 15.42
N ARG A 45 6.70 -3.43 16.10
CA ARG A 45 6.81 -4.73 15.42
C ARG A 45 5.49 -5.16 14.81
N VAL A 46 4.39 -4.97 15.52
CA VAL A 46 3.04 -5.31 15.03
C VAL A 46 2.62 -4.34 13.92
N SER A 47 2.93 -3.05 14.06
CA SER A 47 2.61 -2.03 13.07
C SER A 47 3.57 -1.97 11.88
N ASN A 48 4.69 -2.71 11.85
CA ASN A 48 5.61 -2.76 10.71
C ASN A 48 5.70 -4.17 10.11
N THR A 49 4.56 -4.81 9.91
CA THR A 49 4.50 -6.08 9.20
C THR A 49 4.34 -5.81 7.70
N PRO A 50 5.33 -6.16 6.87
CA PRO A 50 5.12 -6.20 5.43
C PRO A 50 4.18 -7.35 5.06
N GLU A 51 3.44 -7.13 3.98
CA GLU A 51 2.53 -8.08 3.38
C GLU A 51 2.50 -7.78 1.89
N ILE A 52 3.07 -8.69 1.10
CA ILE A 52 3.08 -8.59 -0.35
C ILE A 52 1.82 -9.25 -0.89
N GLN A 53 1.19 -8.62 -1.87
CA GLN A 53 0.09 -9.15 -2.64
C GLN A 53 0.49 -9.15 -4.11
N VAL A 54 0.15 -10.25 -4.78
CA VAL A 54 0.27 -10.38 -6.24
C VAL A 54 -1.12 -10.64 -6.81
N SER A 55 -1.51 -9.86 -7.81
CA SER A 55 -2.81 -9.94 -8.47
C SER A 55 -2.71 -9.65 -9.96
N LEU A 56 -3.74 -10.05 -10.70
CA LEU A 56 -3.93 -9.67 -12.09
C LEU A 56 -4.94 -8.52 -12.16
N SER A 57 -4.65 -7.52 -12.97
CA SER A 57 -5.54 -6.37 -13.21
C SER A 57 -5.64 -6.06 -14.69
N ILE A 58 -6.84 -5.67 -15.13
CA ILE A 58 -7.01 -5.06 -16.45
C ILE A 58 -6.84 -3.55 -16.30
N GLU A 59 -5.89 -2.97 -17.03
CA GLU A 59 -5.74 -1.52 -17.13
C GLU A 59 -6.25 -1.00 -18.47
N ARG A 60 -6.87 0.17 -18.47
CA ARG A 60 -7.31 0.86 -19.69
C ARG A 60 -6.29 1.92 -20.06
N GLY A 61 -5.67 1.76 -21.23
CA GLY A 61 -4.75 2.75 -21.76
C GLY A 61 -5.44 3.92 -22.47
N THR A 62 -4.63 4.84 -22.98
CA THR A 62 -5.02 6.12 -23.59
C THR A 62 -5.84 6.02 -24.88
N PHE A 63 -6.07 4.82 -25.42
CA PHE A 63 -6.82 4.59 -26.66
C PHE A 63 -7.93 3.54 -26.53
N ASP A 64 -8.46 3.33 -25.31
CA ASP A 64 -9.46 2.30 -25.01
C ASP A 64 -8.98 0.87 -25.28
N LEU A 65 -7.65 0.72 -25.45
CA LEU A 65 -6.96 -0.56 -25.48
C LEU A 65 -6.72 -0.99 -24.05
N GLN A 66 -7.15 -2.22 -23.75
CA GLN A 66 -6.94 -2.85 -22.45
C GLN A 66 -5.62 -3.59 -22.44
N SER A 67 -4.95 -3.60 -21.29
CA SER A 67 -3.81 -4.46 -21.01
C SER A 67 -4.11 -5.34 -19.82
N LEU A 68 -3.60 -6.57 -19.87
CA LEU A 68 -3.55 -7.41 -18.70
C LEU A 68 -2.21 -7.18 -18.03
N ASP A 69 -2.25 -6.76 -16.78
CA ASP A 69 -1.08 -6.42 -16.00
C ASP A 69 -0.98 -7.33 -14.78
N LEU A 70 0.25 -7.75 -14.46
CA LEU A 70 0.61 -8.31 -13.17
C LEU A 70 0.88 -7.15 -12.21
N CYS A 71 0.05 -7.06 -11.17
CA CYS A 71 0.19 -6.10 -10.10
C CYS A 71 0.87 -6.75 -8.90
N ILE A 72 1.98 -6.16 -8.45
CA ILE A 72 2.69 -6.56 -7.25
C ILE A 72 2.67 -5.37 -6.29
N GLU A 73 2.11 -5.54 -5.10
CA GLU A 73 1.92 -4.47 -4.11
C GLU A 73 2.37 -4.91 -2.72
N ASN A 74 2.97 -4.00 -1.95
CA ASN A 74 3.12 -4.18 -0.50
C ASN A 74 1.94 -3.51 0.22
N ILE A 75 0.90 -4.28 0.51
CA ILE A 75 -0.29 -3.84 1.26
C ILE A 75 -0.02 -3.75 2.77
N GLY A 76 1.08 -4.34 3.24
CA GLY A 76 1.49 -4.25 4.63
C GLY A 76 1.93 -2.85 5.02
N THR A 77 1.93 -2.57 6.32
CA THR A 77 2.32 -1.28 6.89
C THR A 77 3.84 -1.13 7.06
N GLY A 78 4.60 -2.22 6.89
CA GLY A 78 6.06 -2.25 6.98
C GLY A 78 6.78 -2.34 5.64
N PHE A 79 8.10 -2.16 5.66
CA PHE A 79 8.97 -2.44 4.52
C PHE A 79 9.21 -3.94 4.36
N ALA A 80 9.10 -4.43 3.13
CA ALA A 80 9.61 -5.75 2.76
C ALA A 80 11.02 -5.59 2.19
N TYR A 81 11.95 -6.41 2.67
CA TYR A 81 13.35 -6.39 2.27
C TYR A 81 13.69 -7.67 1.51
N ASP A 82 14.64 -7.56 0.59
CA ASP A 82 15.13 -8.69 -0.23
C ASP A 82 13.97 -9.49 -0.82
N VAL A 83 13.05 -8.81 -1.51
CA VAL A 83 11.89 -9.44 -2.12
C VAL A 83 12.35 -10.18 -3.37
N GLU A 84 12.19 -11.49 -3.39
CA GLU A 84 12.52 -12.34 -4.54
C GLU A 84 11.25 -13.00 -5.06
N PHE A 85 11.19 -13.14 -6.38
CA PHE A 85 10.04 -13.72 -7.08
C PHE A 85 10.51 -14.99 -7.77
N THR A 86 9.89 -16.12 -7.43
CA THR A 86 10.15 -17.40 -8.09
C THR A 86 8.89 -17.84 -8.82
N GLY A 87 8.99 -17.88 -10.15
CA GLY A 87 7.92 -18.31 -11.01
C GLY A 87 8.28 -18.20 -12.49
N THR A 88 8.20 -19.32 -13.21
CA THR A 88 8.19 -19.38 -14.67
C THR A 88 6.80 -19.07 -15.28
N ILE A 89 6.41 -17.80 -15.43
CA ILE A 89 5.31 -17.47 -16.36
C ILE A 89 5.93 -17.20 -17.73
N THR A 90 5.51 -17.87 -18.79
CA THR A 90 5.86 -17.43 -20.15
C THR A 90 4.92 -16.27 -20.51
N SER A 91 5.44 -15.12 -20.97
CA SER A 91 4.54 -14.05 -21.41
C SER A 91 3.66 -14.53 -22.55
N PHE A 92 2.46 -13.98 -22.61
CA PHE A 92 1.47 -14.31 -23.63
C PHE A 92 1.44 -13.17 -24.64
N SER A 93 2.59 -12.79 -25.23
CA SER A 93 2.57 -11.82 -26.32
C SER A 93 2.43 -12.55 -27.65
N PRO A 94 1.37 -12.30 -28.44
CA PRO A 94 1.27 -12.84 -29.80
C PRO A 94 2.23 -12.17 -30.81
N ARG A 95 3.05 -11.19 -30.39
CA ARG A 95 3.92 -10.40 -31.27
C ARG A 95 5.41 -10.42 -30.96
N ASP A 96 5.80 -10.69 -29.72
CA ASP A 96 7.20 -10.72 -29.31
C ASP A 96 7.56 -12.12 -28.85
N GLU A 97 8.69 -12.62 -29.33
CA GLU A 97 9.29 -13.91 -28.98
C GLU A 97 9.23 -14.15 -27.46
N ASP A 98 8.50 -15.18 -27.02
CA ASP A 98 8.51 -15.86 -25.71
C ASP A 98 9.26 -15.17 -24.54
N ILE A 99 8.97 -13.89 -24.24
CA ILE A 99 9.61 -13.23 -23.08
C ILE A 99 9.05 -13.92 -21.85
N THR A 100 9.89 -14.64 -21.10
CA THR A 100 9.45 -15.29 -19.87
C THR A 100 9.44 -14.22 -18.77
N LEU A 101 8.49 -14.24 -17.83
CA LEU A 101 8.42 -13.26 -16.74
C LEU A 101 9.72 -13.13 -15.95
N GLY A 102 10.49 -14.22 -15.88
CA GLY A 102 11.83 -14.23 -15.27
C GLY A 102 12.86 -13.34 -15.97
N GLU A 103 12.54 -12.77 -17.13
CA GLU A 103 13.38 -11.81 -17.85
C GLU A 103 13.08 -10.36 -17.47
N TYR A 104 11.93 -10.08 -16.84
CA TYR A 104 11.66 -8.74 -16.30
C TYR A 104 12.63 -8.44 -15.17
N ASP A 105 13.27 -7.28 -15.21
CA ASP A 105 14.27 -6.86 -14.22
C ASP A 105 13.76 -6.94 -12.77
N LEU A 106 12.46 -6.68 -12.55
CA LEU A 106 11.82 -6.78 -11.23
C LEU A 106 11.76 -8.22 -10.71
N ILE A 107 11.44 -9.18 -11.57
CA ILE A 107 11.30 -10.59 -11.23
C ILE A 107 12.69 -11.23 -11.13
N LYS A 108 13.59 -10.89 -12.07
CA LYS A 108 14.95 -11.41 -12.16
C LYS A 108 15.84 -10.98 -11.01
N ASN A 109 15.83 -9.68 -10.70
CA ASN A 109 16.73 -9.10 -9.70
C ASN A 109 16.05 -8.91 -8.34
N GLY A 110 14.72 -9.11 -8.28
CA GLY A 110 13.95 -8.84 -7.09
C GLY A 110 13.88 -7.34 -6.74
N VAL A 111 13.39 -7.06 -5.54
CA VAL A 111 13.30 -5.69 -4.99
C VAL A 111 13.99 -5.67 -3.63
N SER A 112 15.11 -4.95 -3.55
CA SER A 112 15.86 -4.82 -2.29
C SER A 112 15.03 -4.15 -1.18
N HIS A 113 14.26 -3.12 -1.52
CA HIS A 113 13.48 -2.33 -0.58
C HIS A 113 12.09 -2.03 -1.14
N PHE A 114 11.10 -2.78 -0.68
CA PHE A 114 9.72 -2.61 -1.10
C PHE A 114 8.91 -1.93 0.00
N GLY A 115 8.73 -0.61 -0.14
CA GLY A 115 8.01 0.21 0.84
C GLY A 115 6.51 -0.08 0.89
N SER A 116 5.91 0.18 2.05
CA SER A 116 4.46 0.10 2.25
C SER A 116 3.71 0.98 1.23
N GLY A 117 2.65 0.43 0.64
CA GLY A 117 1.82 1.09 -0.37
C GLY A 117 2.49 1.29 -1.73
N LYS A 118 3.73 0.80 -1.92
CA LYS A 118 4.34 0.79 -3.26
C LYS A 118 3.72 -0.33 -4.08
N ARG A 119 3.53 -0.04 -5.38
CA ARG A 119 2.96 -0.95 -6.36
C ARG A 119 3.80 -0.95 -7.64
N TYR A 120 3.97 -2.11 -8.24
CA TYR A 120 4.58 -2.30 -9.55
C TYR A 120 3.56 -2.94 -10.49
N HIS A 121 3.54 -2.45 -11.73
CA HIS A 121 2.71 -2.95 -12.82
C HIS A 121 3.63 -3.53 -13.89
N ILE A 122 3.42 -4.79 -14.24
CA ILE A 122 4.14 -5.46 -15.32
C ILE A 122 3.11 -5.85 -16.38
N PRO A 123 3.13 -5.25 -17.57
CA PRO A 123 2.20 -5.61 -18.64
C PRO A 123 2.51 -7.03 -19.14
N LEU A 124 1.50 -7.90 -19.12
CA LEU A 124 1.58 -9.29 -19.57
C LEU A 124 1.08 -9.46 -21.00
N LEU A 125 -0.02 -8.78 -21.36
CA LEU A 125 -0.65 -8.87 -22.67
C LEU A 125 -1.18 -7.50 -23.09
N TRP A 126 -0.79 -7.05 -24.29
CA TRP A 126 -1.30 -5.85 -24.94
C TRP A 126 -1.43 -6.10 -26.46
N PRO A 127 -2.63 -5.93 -27.05
CA PRO A 127 -3.91 -5.67 -26.41
C PRO A 127 -4.47 -6.92 -25.72
N TYR A 128 -5.18 -6.74 -24.61
CA TYR A 128 -5.89 -7.81 -23.92
C TYR A 128 -6.98 -8.42 -24.80
N ARG A 129 -6.97 -9.74 -24.94
CA ARG A 129 -8.05 -10.54 -25.54
C ARG A 129 -8.22 -11.79 -24.69
N GLU A 130 -9.46 -12.07 -24.30
CA GLU A 130 -9.77 -13.21 -23.44
C GLU A 130 -9.36 -14.55 -24.06
N GLU A 131 -9.40 -14.64 -25.39
CA GLU A 131 -8.98 -15.82 -26.18
C GLU A 131 -7.50 -16.16 -26.06
N ASP A 132 -6.66 -15.17 -25.75
CA ASP A 132 -5.21 -15.31 -25.62
C ASP A 132 -4.79 -15.74 -24.19
N LEU A 133 -5.75 -15.88 -23.27
CA LEU A 133 -5.48 -16.24 -21.89
C LEU A 133 -5.20 -17.75 -21.73
N PRO A 134 -4.22 -18.12 -20.88
CA PRO A 134 -3.99 -19.51 -20.55
C PRO A 134 -5.19 -20.08 -19.79
N ALA A 135 -5.55 -21.33 -20.12
CA ALA A 135 -6.63 -22.04 -19.45
C ALA A 135 -6.24 -22.47 -18.01
N GLU A 136 -4.95 -22.66 -17.75
CA GLU A 136 -4.43 -23.13 -16.46
C GLU A 136 -4.01 -21.96 -15.57
N PRO A 137 -4.34 -22.01 -14.26
CA PRO A 137 -3.91 -20.99 -13.33
C PRO A 137 -2.42 -21.11 -13.05
N TYR A 138 -1.80 -19.98 -12.77
CA TYR A 138 -0.37 -19.90 -12.53
C TYR A 138 -0.06 -19.71 -11.05
N THR A 139 1.08 -20.22 -10.55
CA THR A 139 1.51 -19.98 -9.15
C THR A 139 2.81 -19.19 -9.11
N MET A 140 2.77 -18.03 -8.47
CA MET A 140 3.95 -17.22 -8.18
C MET A 140 4.31 -17.35 -6.70
N ASP A 141 5.53 -17.79 -6.44
CA ASP A 141 6.08 -17.84 -5.10
C ASP A 141 6.89 -16.56 -4.86
N VAL A 142 6.67 -15.92 -3.71
CA VAL A 142 7.34 -14.68 -3.31
C VAL A 142 7.97 -14.89 -1.94
N THR A 143 9.27 -14.66 -1.85
CA THR A 143 10.00 -14.66 -0.58
C THR A 143 10.41 -13.24 -0.24
N TYR A 144 10.28 -12.87 1.03
CA TYR A 144 10.66 -11.54 1.51
C TYR A 144 10.98 -11.56 3.00
N LYS A 145 11.76 -10.58 3.45
CA LYS A 145 12.11 -10.40 4.85
C LYS A 145 11.40 -9.19 5.44
N ASP A 146 11.02 -9.29 6.70
CA ASP A 146 10.52 -8.15 7.45
C ASP A 146 11.64 -7.31 8.10
N SER A 147 11.25 -6.22 8.77
CA SER A 147 12.16 -5.34 9.52
C SER A 147 12.94 -6.05 10.64
N THR A 148 12.50 -7.25 11.06
CA THR A 148 13.20 -8.11 12.03
C THR A 148 14.10 -9.15 11.38
N LYS A 149 14.25 -9.11 10.04
CA LYS A 149 14.95 -10.09 9.21
C LYS A 149 14.31 -11.48 9.23
N LYS A 150 13.05 -11.58 9.67
CA LYS A 150 12.32 -12.84 9.60
C LYS A 150 11.82 -13.02 8.17
N GLU A 151 12.13 -14.18 7.60
CA GLU A 151 11.71 -14.55 6.26
C GLU A 151 10.23 -14.97 6.27
N LYS A 152 9.52 -14.56 5.22
CA LYS A 152 8.15 -14.90 4.93
C LYS A 152 8.07 -15.36 3.48
N GLU A 153 7.21 -16.35 3.25
CA GLU A 153 6.89 -16.87 1.93
C GLU A 153 5.40 -16.65 1.67
N GLY A 154 5.06 -16.21 0.47
CA GLY A 154 3.69 -16.13 -0.03
C GLY A 154 3.59 -16.88 -1.34
N LYS A 155 2.56 -17.74 -1.48
CA LYS A 155 2.23 -18.40 -2.73
C LYS A 155 0.95 -17.80 -3.28
N PHE A 156 1.02 -17.26 -4.49
CA PHE A 156 -0.09 -16.56 -5.13
C PHE A 156 -0.56 -17.33 -6.37
N LEU A 157 -1.82 -17.75 -6.34
CA LEU A 157 -2.47 -18.37 -7.49
C LEU A 157 -3.06 -17.27 -8.37
N LEU A 158 -2.47 -17.08 -9.55
CA LEU A 158 -2.95 -16.19 -10.59
C LEU A 158 -3.93 -16.96 -11.48
N ASP A 159 -5.21 -16.77 -11.22
CA ASP A 159 -6.31 -17.34 -12.02
C ASP A 159 -6.77 -16.30 -13.06
N PHE A 160 -6.35 -16.48 -14.30
CA PHE A 160 -6.67 -15.60 -15.42
C PHE A 160 -8.16 -15.56 -15.77
N ARG A 161 -8.97 -16.49 -15.24
CA ARG A 161 -10.43 -16.49 -15.43
C ARG A 161 -11.15 -15.59 -14.44
N LYS A 162 -10.46 -15.12 -13.40
CA LYS A 162 -11.01 -14.28 -12.32
C LYS A 162 -10.42 -12.88 -12.33
N VAL A 163 -9.93 -12.42 -13.48
CA VAL A 163 -9.35 -11.08 -13.59
C VAL A 163 -10.45 -10.06 -13.35
N GLU A 164 -10.33 -9.31 -12.27
CA GLU A 164 -11.24 -8.21 -11.96
C GLU A 164 -10.84 -6.96 -12.78
N ASP A 165 -11.83 -6.23 -13.31
CA ASP A 165 -11.62 -4.94 -13.97
C ASP A 165 -11.20 -3.92 -12.90
N PHE A 166 -9.89 -3.69 -12.75
CA PHE A 166 -9.36 -2.76 -11.77
C PHE A 166 -9.51 -1.34 -12.31
N SER A 167 -10.72 -0.80 -12.25
CA SER A 167 -10.92 0.64 -12.43
C SER A 167 -10.38 1.36 -11.18
N PRO A 168 -9.39 2.26 -11.29
CA PRO A 168 -8.94 3.06 -10.16
C PRO A 168 -10.15 3.76 -9.53
N PRO A 169 -10.30 3.75 -8.19
CA PRO A 169 -11.38 4.45 -7.53
C PRO A 169 -11.18 5.96 -7.70
N GLY A 170 -11.73 6.53 -8.78
CA GLY A 170 -11.66 7.96 -9.03
C GLY A 170 -11.48 8.41 -10.48
N ASP A 171 -11.42 7.53 -11.48
CA ASP A 171 -11.38 7.97 -12.88
C ASP A 171 -12.79 7.93 -13.50
N PRO A 172 -13.59 9.02 -13.45
CA PRO A 172 -14.75 9.13 -14.32
C PRO A 172 -14.20 9.23 -15.74
N SER A 173 -14.22 8.10 -16.47
CA SER A 173 -13.84 8.05 -17.87
C SER A 173 -14.35 9.30 -18.59
N LEU A 174 -13.50 9.93 -19.39
CA LEU A 174 -13.85 11.14 -20.15
C LEU A 174 -15.18 10.98 -20.91
N ASP A 175 -15.52 9.75 -21.31
CA ASP A 175 -16.81 9.36 -21.87
C ASP A 175 -18.01 9.56 -20.93
N ARG A 176 -17.89 9.26 -19.63
CA ARG A 176 -18.96 9.53 -18.65
C ARG A 176 -19.14 11.04 -18.44
N ILE A 177 -18.05 11.80 -18.47
CA ILE A 177 -18.09 13.27 -18.39
C ILE A 177 -18.74 13.85 -19.66
N ALA A 178 -18.29 13.40 -20.84
CA ALA A 178 -18.83 13.82 -22.13
C ALA A 178 -20.31 13.42 -22.30
N GLY A 179 -20.68 12.22 -21.85
CA GLY A 179 -22.06 11.76 -21.82
C GLY A 179 -22.94 12.59 -20.88
N SER A 180 -22.42 12.93 -19.70
CA SER A 180 -23.12 13.80 -18.74
C SER A 180 -23.29 15.21 -19.29
N LEU A 181 -22.26 15.79 -19.92
CA LEU A 181 -22.33 17.08 -20.61
C LEU A 181 -23.37 17.08 -21.73
N ARG A 182 -23.41 16.02 -22.55
CA ARG A 182 -24.38 15.87 -23.65
C ARG A 182 -25.81 15.74 -23.13
N ASN A 183 -26.01 15.10 -21.98
CA ASN A 183 -27.33 15.00 -21.33
C ASN A 183 -27.77 16.33 -20.70
N ILE A 184 -26.84 17.10 -20.14
CA ILE A 184 -27.10 18.46 -19.63
C ILE A 184 -27.53 19.37 -20.78
N ASP A 185 -26.80 19.40 -21.89
CA ASP A 185 -27.14 20.21 -23.08
C ASP A 185 -28.54 19.87 -23.62
N ARG A 186 -28.86 18.57 -23.75
CA ARG A 186 -30.19 18.13 -24.18
C ARG A 186 -31.30 18.56 -23.22
N THR A 187 -31.02 18.59 -21.91
CA THR A 187 -31.99 19.00 -20.89
C THR A 187 -32.21 20.52 -20.94
N LEU A 188 -31.15 21.30 -21.15
CA LEU A 188 -31.23 22.75 -21.33
C LEU A 188 -32.03 23.11 -22.58
N GLN A 189 -31.79 22.45 -23.72
CA GLN A 189 -32.57 22.66 -24.95
C GLN A 189 -34.06 22.32 -24.78
N ARG A 190 -34.38 21.28 -24.01
CA ARG A 190 -35.77 20.95 -23.65
C ARG A 190 -36.39 22.00 -22.72
N ALA A 191 -35.65 22.50 -21.73
CA ALA A 191 -36.15 23.54 -20.84
C ALA A 191 -36.40 24.87 -21.58
N GLU A 192 -35.50 25.25 -22.50
CA GLU A 192 -35.66 26.44 -23.34
C GLU A 192 -36.84 26.33 -24.31
N SER A 193 -37.04 25.15 -24.92
CA SER A 193 -38.20 24.95 -25.83
C SER A 193 -39.53 24.99 -25.09
N VAL A 194 -39.61 24.48 -23.86
CA VAL A 194 -40.81 24.56 -23.01
C VAL A 194 -41.06 25.99 -22.51
N GLN A 195 -40.01 26.74 -22.13
CA GLN A 195 -40.16 28.15 -21.77
C GLN A 195 -40.61 29.01 -22.96
N ARG A 196 -40.11 28.73 -24.17
CA ARG A 196 -40.56 29.42 -25.37
C ARG A 196 -42.02 29.11 -25.69
N SER A 197 -42.47 27.85 -25.60
CA SER A 197 -43.89 27.54 -25.88
C SER A 197 -44.85 28.19 -24.88
N ASN A 198 -44.47 28.29 -23.60
CA ASN A 198 -45.27 28.98 -22.58
C ASN A 198 -45.29 30.51 -22.69
N ARG A 199 -44.38 31.11 -23.47
CA ARG A 199 -44.32 32.57 -23.68
C ARG A 199 -45.25 33.05 -24.80
N TRP A 200 -45.74 32.14 -25.64
CA TRP A 200 -46.68 32.43 -26.73
C TRP A 200 -48.13 32.07 -26.39
N SER A 201 -48.38 31.57 -25.17
CA SER A 201 -49.70 31.18 -24.66
C SER A 201 -50.24 32.12 -23.55
N GLN A 202 -49.63 33.29 -23.36
CA GLN A 202 -50.17 34.44 -22.63
C GLN A 202 -50.35 35.62 -23.60
#